data_AF-A0A9R1BS83-F1
#
_entry.id   AF-A0A9R1BS83-F1
#
_cell.length_a   1.000
_cell.length_b   1.000
_cell.length_c   1.000
_cell.angle_alpha   90.00
_cell.angle_beta   90.00
_cell.angle_gamma   90.00
#
_symmetry.space_group_name_H-M   'P 1'
#
loop_
_entity.id
_entity.type
_entity.pdbx_description
1 polymer ?
#
loop_
_entity_poly.entity_id
_entity_poly.type
_entity_poly.pdbx_seq_one_letter_code
_entity_poly.pdbx_strand_id
1 'polypeptide(L)'
;MGTPSMQKSWHKACGAIKDSTTVSLAKVNSGRDHLKDLDVAVVKATSHVERPPKDRHLSKIVGARSRTEVSHCVHALARRLSNTSNWVVALKALVVIHRALREGDGGAFREELLSHGRRRGHALRMSSFKDDSGHLAWDCSAWVRTYALFLEERLECFAVLRYDVEAERLRAPAPAAEGQTPHTKAQGRTRGLGKDDLLEQLPALQQLLFRLVGCQPEGAAFGNYLIQYALALVLKESFKIYCAVNDGIINLVDVPPASFLATMEEYIREAPRAGHVANKTIVSH
;
A
#
# COMPACT_ATOMS: atom_id res chain seq x y z
N MET A 1 31.20 -4.95 -36.10
CA MET A 1 30.99 -3.93 -35.04
C MET A 1 29.69 -3.18 -35.37
N GLY A 2 28.57 -3.58 -34.76
CA GLY A 2 27.27 -2.91 -34.92
C GLY A 2 27.01 -1.97 -33.75
N THR A 3 26.54 -0.75 -34.02
CA THR A 3 26.42 0.31 -33.02
C THR A 3 25.24 0.04 -32.04
N PRO A 4 25.42 0.27 -30.72
CA PRO A 4 24.40 0.05 -29.70
C PRO A 4 23.17 0.99 -29.79
N SER A 5 23.19 1.98 -30.70
CA SER A 5 22.08 2.91 -30.93
C SER A 5 20.95 2.31 -31.79
N MET A 6 21.27 1.37 -32.69
CA MET A 6 20.26 0.74 -33.54
C MET A 6 19.35 -0.17 -32.73
N GLN A 7 19.89 -1.02 -31.85
CA GLN A 7 19.07 -1.96 -31.06
C GLN A 7 18.03 -1.27 -30.16
N LYS A 8 18.34 -0.09 -29.62
CA LYS A 8 17.38 0.72 -28.84
C LYS A 8 16.30 1.35 -29.71
N SER A 9 16.63 1.76 -30.94
CA SER A 9 15.70 2.33 -31.92
C SER A 9 14.69 1.27 -32.41
N TRP A 10 15.15 0.05 -32.65
CA TRP A 10 14.33 -1.07 -33.12
C TRP A 10 13.31 -1.53 -32.06
N HIS A 11 13.69 -1.66 -30.79
CA HIS A 11 12.74 -1.98 -29.72
C HIS A 11 11.66 -0.90 -29.54
N LYS A 12 12.04 0.38 -29.70
CA LYS A 12 11.12 1.52 -29.61
C LYS A 12 10.15 1.56 -30.79
N ALA A 13 10.62 1.25 -31.99
CA ALA A 13 9.80 1.14 -33.20
C ALA A 13 8.84 -0.06 -33.13
N CYS A 14 9.30 -1.24 -32.68
CA CYS A 14 8.44 -2.40 -32.48
C CYS A 14 7.36 -2.16 -31.41
N GLY A 15 7.68 -1.45 -30.33
CA GLY A 15 6.69 -1.02 -29.34
C GLY A 15 5.64 -0.08 -29.92
N ALA A 16 6.07 0.93 -30.69
CA ALA A 16 5.17 1.90 -31.31
C ALA A 16 4.26 1.30 -32.39
N ILE A 17 4.74 0.31 -33.15
CA ILE A 17 3.95 -0.39 -34.17
C ILE A 17 2.91 -1.31 -33.51
N LYS A 18 3.29 -2.02 -32.44
CA LYS A 18 2.36 -2.83 -31.65
C LYS A 18 1.25 -1.98 -31.03
N ASP A 19 1.59 -0.79 -30.56
CA ASP A 19 0.62 0.18 -30.01
C ASP A 19 -0.29 0.76 -31.11
N SER A 20 0.17 0.86 -32.37
CA SER A 20 -0.60 1.36 -33.50
C SER A 20 -1.65 0.36 -34.02
N THR A 21 -1.37 -0.94 -34.02
CA THR A 21 -2.31 -1.97 -34.52
C THR A 21 -3.50 -2.18 -33.58
N THR A 22 -3.32 -1.97 -32.27
CA THR A 22 -4.42 -1.99 -31.30
C THR A 22 -5.41 -0.83 -31.46
N VAL A 23 -4.99 0.28 -32.08
CA VAL A 23 -5.83 1.49 -32.24
C VAL A 23 -6.78 1.38 -33.43
N SER A 24 -6.45 0.63 -34.49
CA SER A 24 -7.26 0.60 -35.73
C SER A 24 -8.43 -0.38 -35.74
N LEU A 25 -8.47 -1.40 -34.86
CA LEU A 25 -9.63 -2.31 -34.74
C LEU A 25 -10.81 -1.70 -33.96
N ALA A 26 -10.67 -0.44 -33.53
CA ALA A 26 -11.52 0.20 -32.56
C ALA A 26 -12.72 0.97 -33.14
N LYS A 27 -13.09 0.82 -34.42
CA LYS A 27 -14.08 1.73 -35.04
C LYS A 27 -15.53 1.22 -35.12
N VAL A 28 -15.89 0.11 -34.46
CA VAL A 28 -17.27 -0.44 -34.48
C VAL A 28 -17.71 -0.86 -33.06
N ASN A 29 -18.10 0.11 -32.22
CA ASN A 29 -19.08 0.01 -31.11
C ASN A 29 -18.96 1.25 -30.20
N SER A 30 -19.88 2.19 -30.31
CA SER A 30 -19.88 3.44 -29.51
C SER A 30 -19.94 3.18 -27.98
N GLY A 31 -20.51 2.05 -27.55
CA GLY A 31 -20.48 1.61 -26.15
C GLY A 31 -19.12 1.11 -25.65
N ARG A 32 -18.16 0.80 -26.53
CA ARG A 32 -16.79 0.38 -26.17
C ARG A 32 -15.79 1.54 -26.27
N ASP A 33 -16.20 2.69 -26.77
CA ASP A 33 -15.31 3.83 -27.02
C ASP A 33 -14.74 4.42 -25.73
N HIS A 34 -15.56 4.57 -24.69
CA HIS A 34 -15.09 5.00 -23.37
C HIS A 34 -14.09 4.00 -22.72
N LEU A 35 -14.25 2.69 -22.95
CA LEU A 35 -13.32 1.67 -22.46
C LEU A 35 -11.98 1.68 -23.21
N LYS A 36 -12.00 1.89 -24.53
CA LYS A 36 -10.77 2.09 -25.32
C LYS A 36 -10.02 3.33 -24.87
N ASP A 37 -10.76 4.37 -24.54
CA ASP A 37 -10.25 5.62 -24.00
C ASP A 37 -9.57 5.42 -22.64
N LEU A 38 -10.08 4.50 -21.80
CA LEU A 38 -9.42 4.05 -20.57
C LEU A 38 -8.17 3.22 -20.88
N ASP A 39 -8.20 2.32 -21.87
CA ASP A 39 -7.01 1.57 -22.30
C ASP A 39 -5.88 2.51 -22.75
N VAL A 40 -6.22 3.52 -23.55
CA VAL A 40 -5.27 4.56 -23.99
C VAL A 40 -4.73 5.31 -22.77
N ALA A 41 -5.58 5.68 -21.82
CA ALA A 41 -5.14 6.33 -20.58
C ALA A 41 -4.16 5.45 -19.80
N VAL A 42 -4.45 4.16 -19.61
CA VAL A 42 -3.57 3.19 -18.93
C VAL A 42 -2.22 3.07 -19.64
N VAL A 43 -2.21 2.91 -20.97
CA VAL A 43 -0.96 2.80 -21.75
C VAL A 43 -0.14 4.08 -21.65
N LYS A 44 -0.78 5.26 -21.76
CA LYS A 44 -0.08 6.55 -21.66
C LYS A 44 0.42 6.84 -20.24
N ALA A 45 -0.37 6.50 -19.22
CA ALA A 45 0.02 6.63 -17.81
C ALA A 45 1.19 5.70 -17.46
N THR A 46 1.29 4.54 -18.10
CA THR A 46 2.32 3.51 -17.85
C THR A 46 3.35 3.40 -18.96
N SER A 47 3.64 4.48 -19.68
CA SER A 47 4.68 4.48 -20.72
C SER A 47 6.08 4.24 -20.16
N HIS A 48 7.02 3.81 -21.00
CA HIS A 48 8.43 3.61 -20.63
C HIS A 48 9.21 4.91 -20.36
N VAL A 49 8.56 6.07 -20.47
CA VAL A 49 9.19 7.36 -20.17
C VAL A 49 9.33 7.49 -18.67
N GLU A 50 10.57 7.65 -18.21
CA GLU A 50 10.99 7.78 -16.82
C GLU A 50 10.62 9.16 -16.25
N ARG A 51 9.32 9.42 -16.21
CA ARG A 51 8.68 10.55 -15.56
C ARG A 51 7.38 10.07 -14.92
N PRO A 52 6.92 10.73 -13.83
CA PRO A 52 5.64 10.42 -13.23
C PRO A 52 4.50 10.41 -14.27
N PRO A 53 3.47 9.56 -14.08
CA PRO A 53 2.30 9.56 -14.96
C PRO A 53 1.68 10.96 -15.04
N LYS A 54 1.33 11.39 -16.26
CA LYS A 54 0.69 12.70 -16.45
C LYS A 54 -0.69 12.71 -15.82
N ASP A 55 -1.01 13.79 -15.11
CA ASP A 55 -2.24 13.93 -14.33
C ASP A 55 -3.50 13.63 -15.16
N ARG A 56 -3.64 14.20 -16.35
CA ARG A 56 -4.76 13.94 -17.28
C ARG A 56 -5.09 12.46 -17.52
N HIS A 57 -4.09 11.57 -17.50
CA HIS A 57 -4.31 10.14 -17.69
C HIS A 57 -4.68 9.46 -16.37
N LEU A 58 -4.08 9.90 -15.26
CA LEU A 58 -4.48 9.48 -13.91
C LEU A 58 -5.92 9.86 -13.62
N SER A 59 -6.33 11.13 -13.83
CA SER A 59 -7.68 11.61 -13.55
C SER A 59 -8.74 10.80 -14.31
N LYS A 60 -8.43 10.36 -15.53
CA LYS A 60 -9.34 9.52 -16.32
C LYS A 60 -9.52 8.12 -15.73
N ILE A 61 -8.44 7.51 -15.23
CA ILE A 61 -8.47 6.17 -14.61
C ILE A 61 -9.11 6.23 -13.23
N VAL A 62 -8.69 7.18 -12.39
CA VAL A 62 -9.23 7.41 -11.04
C VAL A 62 -10.70 7.84 -11.09
N GLY A 63 -11.08 8.55 -12.16
CA GLY A 63 -12.46 8.99 -12.40
C GLY A 63 -13.42 7.91 -12.88
N ALA A 64 -12.98 6.66 -13.08
CA ALA A 64 -13.85 5.53 -13.42
C ALA A 64 -14.93 5.34 -12.34
N ARG A 65 -16.21 5.32 -12.72
CA ARG A 65 -17.34 5.29 -11.77
C ARG A 65 -18.14 4.00 -11.84
N SER A 66 -18.37 3.50 -13.05
CA SER A 66 -19.18 2.30 -13.22
C SER A 66 -18.37 1.05 -12.87
N ARG A 67 -19.06 0.00 -12.41
CA ARG A 67 -18.44 -1.30 -12.13
C ARG A 67 -17.65 -1.83 -13.32
N THR A 68 -18.15 -1.61 -14.54
CA THR A 68 -17.52 -2.03 -15.79
C THR A 68 -16.21 -1.29 -16.03
N GLU A 69 -16.18 0.05 -15.89
CA GLU A 69 -14.97 0.85 -16.06
C GLU A 69 -13.91 0.52 -15.02
N VAL A 70 -14.31 0.40 -13.75
CA VAL A 70 -13.42 0.05 -12.65
C VAL A 70 -12.80 -1.33 -12.89
N SER A 71 -13.63 -2.33 -13.19
CA SER A 71 -13.15 -3.68 -13.51
C SER A 71 -12.23 -3.65 -14.74
N HIS A 72 -12.57 -2.90 -15.78
CA HIS A 72 -11.71 -2.75 -16.96
C HIS A 72 -10.34 -2.16 -16.61
N CYS A 73 -10.29 -1.09 -15.79
CA CYS A 73 -9.04 -0.48 -15.34
C CYS A 73 -8.19 -1.45 -14.52
N VAL A 74 -8.79 -2.16 -13.56
CA VAL A 74 -8.11 -3.18 -12.74
C VAL A 74 -7.51 -4.27 -13.64
N HIS A 75 -8.29 -4.81 -14.58
CA HIS A 75 -7.80 -5.83 -15.51
C HIS A 75 -6.71 -5.29 -16.44
N ALA A 76 -6.83 -4.06 -16.94
CA ALA A 76 -5.81 -3.44 -17.79
C ALA A 76 -4.49 -3.24 -17.04
N LEU A 77 -4.53 -2.72 -15.80
CA LEU A 77 -3.35 -2.53 -14.96
C LEU A 77 -2.70 -3.86 -14.57
N ALA A 78 -3.48 -4.85 -14.18
CA ALA A 78 -2.98 -6.20 -13.88
C ALA A 78 -2.28 -6.83 -15.10
N ARG A 79 -2.84 -6.67 -16.31
CA ARG A 79 -2.19 -7.10 -17.56
C ARG A 79 -0.89 -6.34 -17.84
N ARG A 80 -0.82 -5.05 -17.53
CA ARG A 80 0.43 -4.27 -17.70
C ARG A 80 1.53 -4.80 -16.78
N LEU A 81 1.20 -5.11 -15.53
CA LEU A 81 2.14 -5.71 -14.57
C LEU A 81 2.61 -7.10 -15.02
N SER A 82 1.69 -7.98 -15.45
CA SER A 82 2.05 -9.36 -15.84
C SER A 82 2.90 -9.46 -17.10
N ASN A 83 2.80 -8.48 -18.00
CA ASN A 83 3.38 -8.56 -19.35
C ASN A 83 4.61 -7.67 -19.54
N THR A 84 5.04 -6.94 -18.51
CA THR A 84 6.20 -6.06 -18.61
C THR A 84 7.40 -6.64 -17.89
N SER A 85 8.56 -6.53 -18.52
CA SER A 85 9.87 -6.71 -17.88
C SER A 85 10.57 -5.38 -17.65
N ASN A 86 9.90 -4.25 -17.89
CA ASN A 86 10.48 -2.92 -17.79
C ASN A 86 10.10 -2.27 -16.45
N TRP A 87 11.10 -1.94 -15.63
CA TRP A 87 10.87 -1.43 -14.27
C TRP A 87 10.09 -0.11 -14.26
N VAL A 88 10.27 0.77 -15.27
CA VAL A 88 9.54 2.05 -15.37
C VAL A 88 8.06 1.81 -15.60
N VAL A 89 7.71 0.87 -16.49
CA VAL A 89 6.31 0.51 -16.78
C VAL A 89 5.66 -0.14 -15.56
N ALA A 90 6.35 -1.09 -14.93
CA ALA A 90 5.90 -1.75 -13.71
C ALA A 90 5.64 -0.75 -12.58
N LEU A 91 6.62 0.09 -12.30
CA LEU A 91 6.53 1.14 -11.28
C LEU A 91 5.36 2.09 -11.54
N LYS A 92 5.22 2.57 -12.78
CA LYS A 92 4.13 3.50 -13.13
C LYS A 92 2.76 2.84 -13.03
N ALA A 93 2.64 1.55 -13.34
CA ALA A 93 1.40 0.81 -13.12
C ALA A 93 1.06 0.74 -11.62
N LEU A 94 2.04 0.46 -10.75
CA LEU A 94 1.85 0.49 -9.29
C LEU A 94 1.51 1.89 -8.77
N VAL A 95 2.12 2.95 -9.32
CA VAL A 95 1.78 4.34 -8.99
C VAL A 95 0.33 4.66 -9.36
N VAL A 96 -0.13 4.24 -10.54
CA VAL A 96 -1.54 4.43 -10.95
C VAL A 96 -2.48 3.68 -10.00
N ILE A 97 -2.14 2.45 -9.62
CA ILE A 97 -2.90 1.66 -8.64
C ILE A 97 -2.95 2.39 -7.29
N HIS A 98 -1.81 2.82 -6.75
CA HIS A 98 -1.76 3.57 -5.48
C HIS A 98 -2.61 4.85 -5.55
N ARG A 99 -2.56 5.61 -6.64
CA ARG A 99 -3.42 6.79 -6.83
C ARG A 99 -4.90 6.42 -6.82
N ALA A 100 -5.30 5.37 -7.55
CA ALA A 100 -6.68 4.89 -7.55
C ALA A 100 -7.14 4.36 -6.18
N LEU A 101 -6.23 3.74 -5.43
CA LEU A 101 -6.45 3.30 -4.04
C LEU A 101 -6.55 4.45 -3.04
N ARG A 102 -6.25 5.69 -3.42
CA ARG A 102 -6.38 6.86 -2.54
C ARG A 102 -7.54 7.75 -2.96
N GLU A 103 -7.54 8.10 -4.24
CA GLU A 103 -8.39 9.14 -4.81
C GLU A 103 -9.65 8.56 -5.48
N GLY A 104 -9.72 7.24 -5.67
CA GLY A 104 -10.88 6.56 -6.21
C GLY A 104 -12.08 6.68 -5.27
N ASP A 105 -13.20 7.14 -5.81
CA ASP A 105 -14.42 7.41 -5.05
C ASP A 105 -15.15 6.13 -4.63
N GLY A 106 -15.85 6.20 -3.50
CA GLY A 106 -16.76 5.16 -3.02
C GLY A 106 -16.13 3.78 -2.78
N GLY A 107 -14.80 3.66 -2.73
CA GLY A 107 -14.11 2.39 -2.47
C GLY A 107 -14.19 1.35 -3.60
N ALA A 108 -14.90 1.62 -4.70
CA ALA A 108 -15.17 0.64 -5.76
C ALA A 108 -13.90 0.02 -6.37
N PHE A 109 -12.86 0.83 -6.57
CA PHE A 109 -11.57 0.33 -7.08
C PHE A 109 -10.87 -0.61 -6.09
N ARG A 110 -10.91 -0.30 -4.78
CA ARG A 110 -10.32 -1.15 -3.72
C ARG A 110 -11.01 -2.51 -3.69
N GLU A 111 -12.34 -2.51 -3.70
CA GLU A 111 -13.17 -3.73 -3.70
C GLU A 111 -12.97 -4.59 -4.95
N GLU A 112 -12.92 -3.98 -6.14
CA GLU A 112 -12.70 -4.73 -7.38
C GLU A 112 -11.28 -5.29 -7.45
N LEU A 113 -10.26 -4.54 -6.98
CA LEU A 113 -8.88 -5.02 -6.94
C LEU A 113 -8.70 -6.17 -5.92
N LEU A 114 -9.34 -6.08 -4.75
CA LEU A 114 -9.42 -7.18 -3.79
C LEU A 114 -10.11 -8.41 -4.39
N SER A 115 -11.25 -8.21 -5.05
CA SER A 115 -11.99 -9.28 -5.73
C SER A 115 -11.16 -9.90 -6.87
N HIS A 116 -10.37 -9.10 -7.58
CA HIS A 116 -9.42 -9.58 -8.58
C HIS A 116 -8.34 -10.45 -7.93
N GLY A 117 -7.73 -9.99 -6.83
CA GLY A 117 -6.71 -10.73 -6.09
C GLY A 117 -7.22 -12.09 -5.59
N ARG A 118 -8.39 -12.11 -4.92
CA ARG A 118 -9.02 -13.35 -4.44
C ARG A 118 -9.27 -14.37 -5.55
N ARG A 119 -9.69 -13.91 -6.75
CA ARG A 119 -9.92 -14.78 -7.91
C ARG A 119 -8.62 -15.32 -8.53
N ARG A 120 -7.50 -14.63 -8.34
CA ARG A 120 -6.22 -14.87 -9.05
C ARG A 120 -5.09 -15.37 -8.14
N GLY A 121 -5.34 -15.47 -6.83
CA GLY A 121 -4.38 -15.82 -5.78
C GLY A 121 -3.51 -14.65 -5.29
N HIS A 122 -3.30 -13.63 -6.12
CA HIS A 122 -2.52 -12.43 -5.79
C HIS A 122 -3.07 -11.22 -6.55
N ALA A 123 -3.04 -10.04 -5.95
CA ALA A 123 -3.55 -8.82 -6.57
C ALA A 123 -2.59 -8.23 -7.62
N LEU A 124 -1.27 -8.18 -7.32
CA LEU A 124 -0.29 -7.49 -8.16
C LEU A 124 0.75 -8.42 -8.81
N ARG A 125 1.05 -9.59 -8.21
CA ARG A 125 2.00 -10.62 -8.73
C ARG A 125 3.39 -10.07 -9.11
N MET A 126 4.00 -9.32 -8.20
CA MET A 126 5.31 -8.70 -8.45
C MET A 126 6.47 -9.36 -7.71
N SER A 127 6.25 -10.41 -6.91
CA SER A 127 7.28 -11.01 -6.05
C SER A 127 8.53 -11.51 -6.79
N SER A 128 8.40 -11.93 -8.05
CA SER A 128 9.51 -12.38 -8.90
C SER A 128 9.90 -11.37 -9.99
N PHE A 129 9.35 -10.15 -9.95
CA PHE A 129 9.61 -9.15 -10.99
C PHE A 129 11.10 -8.76 -11.03
N LYS A 130 11.65 -8.70 -12.24
CA LYS A 130 13.05 -8.34 -12.48
C LYS A 130 13.22 -7.74 -13.88
N ASP A 131 13.94 -6.63 -13.96
CA ASP A 131 14.41 -6.00 -15.19
C ASP A 131 15.95 -6.10 -15.24
N ASP A 132 16.44 -6.92 -16.17
CA ASP A 132 17.86 -7.23 -16.35
C ASP A 132 18.56 -6.29 -17.35
N SER A 133 17.95 -5.15 -17.70
CA SER A 133 18.52 -4.20 -18.68
C SER A 133 19.74 -3.41 -18.18
N GLY A 134 20.05 -3.44 -16.88
CA GLY A 134 21.25 -2.83 -16.30
C GLY A 134 21.21 -2.73 -14.78
N HIS A 135 22.30 -2.26 -14.17
CA HIS A 135 22.43 -2.17 -12.70
C HIS A 135 21.34 -1.31 -12.05
N LEU A 136 21.04 -0.13 -12.61
CA LEU A 136 19.94 0.72 -12.14
C LEU A 136 18.60 -0.02 -12.21
N ALA A 137 18.34 -0.75 -13.30
CA ALA A 137 17.11 -1.49 -13.48
C ALA A 137 16.97 -2.63 -12.46
N TRP A 138 18.08 -3.25 -12.06
CA TRP A 138 18.12 -4.28 -11.02
C TRP A 138 17.75 -3.72 -9.64
N ASP A 139 18.38 -2.60 -9.24
CA ASP A 139 18.06 -1.90 -7.98
C ASP A 139 16.60 -1.39 -7.98
N CYS A 140 16.15 -0.77 -9.09
CA CYS A 140 14.78 -0.33 -9.25
C CYS A 140 13.78 -1.50 -9.22
N SER A 141 14.14 -2.67 -9.76
CA SER A 141 13.31 -3.87 -9.70
C SER A 141 13.13 -4.33 -8.26
N ALA A 142 14.19 -4.32 -7.45
CA ALA A 142 14.09 -4.64 -6.03
C ALA A 142 13.08 -3.73 -5.32
N TRP A 143 13.18 -2.42 -5.55
CA TRP A 143 12.23 -1.48 -4.96
C TRP A 143 10.79 -1.65 -5.47
N VAL A 144 10.61 -1.94 -6.77
CA VAL A 144 9.29 -2.25 -7.35
C VAL A 144 8.62 -3.43 -6.64
N ARG A 145 9.36 -4.48 -6.28
CA ARG A 145 8.82 -5.61 -5.51
C ARG A 145 8.38 -5.19 -4.12
N THR A 146 9.20 -4.42 -3.42
CA THR A 146 8.90 -3.88 -2.08
C THR A 146 7.66 -2.99 -2.10
N TYR A 147 7.57 -2.09 -3.08
CA TYR A 147 6.44 -1.19 -3.23
C TYR A 147 5.14 -1.95 -3.55
N ALA A 148 5.21 -3.00 -4.39
CA ALA A 148 4.05 -3.85 -4.64
C ALA A 148 3.58 -4.59 -3.38
N LEU A 149 4.50 -5.12 -2.56
CA LEU A 149 4.17 -5.75 -1.28
C LEU A 149 3.46 -4.78 -0.33
N PHE A 150 3.91 -3.52 -0.27
CA PHE A 150 3.23 -2.48 0.50
C PHE A 150 1.79 -2.26 0.01
N LEU A 151 1.57 -2.16 -1.31
CA LEU A 151 0.23 -1.96 -1.86
C LEU A 151 -0.69 -3.18 -1.66
N GLU A 152 -0.15 -4.40 -1.74
CA GLU A 152 -0.90 -5.63 -1.41
C GLU A 152 -1.29 -5.64 0.08
N GLU A 153 -0.36 -5.35 0.98
CA GLU A 153 -0.64 -5.26 2.42
C GLU A 153 -1.65 -4.17 2.75
N ARG A 154 -1.61 -3.04 2.03
CA ARG A 154 -2.59 -1.97 2.17
C ARG A 154 -4.01 -2.44 1.83
N LEU A 155 -4.16 -3.33 0.84
CA LEU A 155 -5.45 -3.92 0.48
C LEU A 155 -5.91 -4.95 1.52
N GLU A 156 -5.01 -5.80 2.00
CA GLU A 156 -5.33 -6.79 3.04
C GLU A 156 -5.73 -6.09 4.34
N CYS A 157 -5.00 -5.04 4.74
CA CYS A 157 -5.36 -4.20 5.88
C CYS A 157 -6.75 -3.58 5.70
N PHE A 158 -7.09 -3.06 4.51
CA PHE A 158 -8.45 -2.57 4.23
C PHE A 158 -9.49 -3.70 4.34
N ALA A 159 -9.19 -4.92 3.90
CA ALA A 159 -10.10 -6.05 4.00
C ALA A 159 -10.41 -6.44 5.45
N VAL A 160 -9.45 -6.28 6.37
CA VAL A 160 -9.64 -6.47 7.81
C VAL A 160 -10.40 -5.31 8.43
N LEU A 161 -9.95 -4.08 8.19
CA LEU A 161 -10.51 -2.86 8.82
C LEU A 161 -11.92 -2.53 8.33
N ARG A 162 -12.26 -2.84 7.07
CA ARG A 162 -13.49 -2.41 6.38
C ARG A 162 -13.63 -0.90 6.20
N TYR A 163 -12.56 -0.15 6.39
CA TYR A 163 -12.45 1.27 6.06
C TYR A 163 -11.02 1.61 5.63
N ASP A 164 -10.84 2.76 4.99
CA ASP A 164 -9.51 3.25 4.60
C ASP A 164 -8.97 4.22 5.66
N VAL A 165 -7.83 3.88 6.27
CA VAL A 165 -7.14 4.70 7.27
C VAL A 165 -6.81 6.10 6.73
N GLU A 166 -6.48 6.19 5.44
CA GLU A 166 -6.19 7.47 4.79
C GLU A 166 -7.42 8.36 4.60
N ALA A 167 -8.60 7.78 4.41
CA ALA A 167 -9.84 8.52 4.25
C ALA A 167 -10.41 8.98 5.59
N GLU A 168 -9.87 8.47 6.70
CA GLU A 168 -10.34 8.80 8.03
C GLU A 168 -10.12 10.28 8.35
N ARG A 169 -11.20 10.91 8.81
CA ARG A 169 -11.18 12.24 9.41
C ARG A 169 -11.08 12.05 10.91
N LEU A 170 -10.03 12.60 11.53
CA LEU A 170 -9.89 12.56 12.99
C LEU A 170 -11.15 13.14 13.62
N ARG A 171 -11.73 12.41 14.58
CA ARG A 171 -12.97 12.83 15.23
C ARG A 171 -12.67 14.08 16.05
N ALA A 172 -13.44 15.14 15.84
CA ALA A 172 -13.29 16.35 16.64
C ALA A 172 -13.45 16.00 18.13
N PRO A 173 -12.65 16.59 19.03
CA PRO A 173 -12.83 16.39 20.46
C PRO A 173 -14.28 16.70 20.83
N ALA A 174 -14.91 15.85 21.65
CA ALA A 174 -16.19 16.20 22.25
C ALA A 174 -16.03 17.54 22.99
N PRO A 175 -17.05 18.43 23.00
CA PRO A 175 -16.98 19.64 23.80
C PRO A 175 -16.68 19.24 25.24
N ALA A 176 -15.64 19.84 25.80
CA ALA A 176 -15.16 19.52 27.14
C ALA A 176 -16.33 19.64 28.14
N ALA A 177 -16.65 18.54 28.82
CA ALA A 177 -17.47 18.63 30.01
C ALA A 177 -16.71 19.46 31.06
N GLU A 178 -17.42 20.34 31.77
CA GLU A 178 -16.84 21.23 32.78
C GLU A 178 -15.95 20.44 33.76
N GLY A 179 -14.65 20.73 33.76
CA GLY A 179 -13.65 20.11 34.65
C GLY A 179 -12.57 19.26 33.97
N GLN A 180 -12.60 19.04 32.65
CA GLN A 180 -11.54 18.29 31.94
C GLN A 180 -10.46 19.20 31.35
N THR A 181 -9.20 18.83 31.57
CA THR A 181 -8.02 19.53 31.02
C THR A 181 -8.04 19.57 29.49
N PRO A 182 -7.54 20.64 28.83
CA PRO A 182 -7.73 20.90 27.39
C PRO A 182 -6.88 20.02 26.44
N HIS A 183 -6.46 18.83 26.86
CA HIS A 183 -5.55 17.97 26.10
C HIS A 183 -6.20 16.77 25.40
N THR A 184 -7.53 16.73 25.26
CA THR A 184 -8.20 15.72 24.44
C THR A 184 -7.92 15.96 22.96
N LYS A 185 -6.79 15.42 22.48
CA LYS A 185 -6.45 15.35 21.05
C LYS A 185 -7.58 14.63 20.29
N ALA A 186 -7.80 15.04 19.04
CA ALA A 186 -8.72 14.36 18.14
C ALA A 186 -8.38 12.87 18.10
N GLN A 187 -9.32 12.01 18.48
CA GLN A 187 -9.11 10.57 18.60
C GLN A 187 -9.45 9.88 17.27
N GLY A 188 -8.56 9.01 16.81
CA GLY A 188 -8.82 8.12 15.70
C GLY A 188 -9.76 6.98 16.10
N ARG A 189 -10.35 6.32 15.10
CA ARG A 189 -11.31 5.23 15.23
C ARG A 189 -10.74 4.08 16.06
N THR A 190 -9.46 3.75 15.89
CA THR A 190 -8.78 2.66 16.62
C THR A 190 -8.80 2.86 18.13
N ARG A 191 -8.86 4.13 18.61
CA ARG A 191 -8.88 4.48 20.04
C ARG A 191 -10.16 4.01 20.74
N GLY A 192 -11.26 3.87 20.00
CA GLY A 192 -12.58 3.53 20.52
C GLY A 192 -13.11 2.17 20.04
N LEU A 193 -12.27 1.33 19.45
CA LEU A 193 -12.66 -0.03 19.06
C LEU A 193 -12.94 -0.90 20.30
N GLY A 194 -13.91 -1.80 20.16
CA GLY A 194 -14.10 -2.89 21.12
C GLY A 194 -12.90 -3.84 21.11
N LYS A 195 -12.75 -4.64 22.18
CA LYS A 195 -11.57 -5.49 22.38
C LYS A 195 -11.36 -6.49 21.24
N ASP A 196 -12.42 -7.16 20.80
CA ASP A 196 -12.33 -8.19 19.76
C ASP A 196 -11.92 -7.57 18.42
N ASP A 197 -12.58 -6.48 18.01
CA ASP A 197 -12.22 -5.72 16.81
C ASP A 197 -10.79 -5.17 16.89
N LEU A 198 -10.34 -4.70 18.06
CA LEU A 198 -8.99 -4.18 18.25
C LEU A 198 -7.93 -5.27 18.09
N LEU A 199 -8.17 -6.45 18.67
CA LEU A 199 -7.25 -7.59 18.56
C LEU A 199 -7.16 -8.13 17.13
N GLU A 200 -8.21 -7.95 16.32
CA GLU A 200 -8.18 -8.30 14.90
C GLU A 200 -7.51 -7.20 14.04
N GLN A 201 -7.84 -5.92 14.27
CA GLN A 201 -7.40 -4.81 13.42
C GLN A 201 -5.98 -4.33 13.71
N LEU A 202 -5.54 -4.36 14.98
CA LEU A 202 -4.21 -3.84 15.36
C LEU A 202 -3.06 -4.61 14.69
N PRO A 203 -3.06 -5.96 14.62
CA PRO A 203 -2.05 -6.70 13.88
C PRO A 203 -1.99 -6.33 12.38
N ALA A 204 -3.15 -6.15 11.74
CA ALA A 204 -3.20 -5.74 10.33
C ALA A 204 -2.60 -4.34 10.11
N LEU A 205 -2.87 -3.39 11.01
CA LEU A 205 -2.28 -2.06 11.01
C LEU A 205 -0.75 -2.09 11.24
N GLN A 206 -0.28 -2.91 12.18
CA GLN A 206 1.15 -3.08 12.45
C GLN A 206 1.88 -3.68 11.26
N GLN A 207 1.29 -4.68 10.62
CA GLN A 207 1.83 -5.31 9.43
C GLN A 207 1.89 -4.32 8.25
N LEU A 208 0.86 -3.49 8.06
CA LEU A 208 0.88 -2.40 7.07
C LEU A 208 2.01 -1.39 7.37
N LEU A 209 2.18 -0.97 8.62
CA LEU A 209 3.27 -0.08 9.03
C LEU A 209 4.64 -0.71 8.77
N PHE A 210 4.80 -2.00 9.06
CA PHE A 210 6.03 -2.74 8.78
C PHE A 210 6.39 -2.72 7.29
N ARG A 211 5.43 -2.98 6.40
CA ARG A 211 5.63 -2.88 4.95
C ARG A 211 5.93 -1.45 4.48
N LEU A 212 5.29 -0.46 5.10
CA LEU A 212 5.53 0.95 4.81
C LEU A 212 6.97 1.34 5.14
N VAL A 213 7.45 1.01 6.33
CA VAL A 213 8.83 1.28 6.77
C VAL A 213 9.83 0.54 5.89
N GLY A 214 9.47 -0.64 5.39
CA GLY A 214 10.26 -1.41 4.44
C GLY A 214 10.43 -0.76 3.06
N CYS A 215 9.66 0.27 2.70
CA CYS A 215 9.78 0.98 1.41
C CYS A 215 11.03 1.87 1.30
N GLN A 216 12.19 1.39 1.71
CA GLN A 216 13.47 2.10 1.60
C GLN A 216 14.15 1.78 0.26
N PRO A 217 14.41 2.77 -0.60
CA PRO A 217 15.19 2.55 -1.81
C PRO A 217 16.68 2.43 -1.48
N GLU A 218 17.34 1.48 -2.13
CA GLU A 218 18.76 1.17 -1.96
C GLU A 218 19.50 1.32 -3.30
N GLY A 219 20.83 1.31 -3.25
CA GLY A 219 21.68 1.34 -4.43
C GLY A 219 21.37 2.52 -5.36
N ALA A 220 21.36 2.27 -6.68
CA ALA A 220 21.08 3.29 -7.67
C ALA A 220 19.60 3.75 -7.68
N ALA A 221 18.68 2.98 -7.06
CA ALA A 221 17.28 3.37 -6.96
C ALA A 221 17.06 4.55 -5.99
N PHE A 222 17.95 4.73 -5.00
CA PHE A 222 17.88 5.84 -4.05
C PHE A 222 17.85 7.21 -4.73
N GLY A 223 18.70 7.43 -5.73
CA GLY A 223 18.77 8.71 -6.46
C GLY A 223 17.71 8.87 -7.56
N ASN A 224 16.88 7.85 -7.82
CA ASN A 224 15.99 7.85 -8.97
C ASN A 224 14.72 8.71 -8.72
N TYR A 225 14.49 9.72 -9.56
CA TYR A 225 13.38 10.65 -9.38
C TYR A 225 11.99 9.98 -9.40
N LEU A 226 11.80 8.93 -10.22
CA LEU A 226 10.52 8.24 -10.30
C LEU A 226 10.26 7.35 -9.06
N ILE A 227 11.31 6.74 -8.52
CA ILE A 227 11.27 6.03 -7.23
C ILE A 227 10.94 7.01 -6.11
N GLN A 228 11.62 8.16 -6.06
CA GLN A 228 11.37 9.20 -5.06
C GLN A 228 9.94 9.75 -5.12
N TYR A 229 9.39 9.90 -6.33
CA TYR A 229 7.99 10.27 -6.51
C TYR A 229 7.03 9.24 -5.88
N ALA A 230 7.26 7.95 -6.11
CA ALA A 230 6.43 6.89 -5.57
C ALA A 230 6.62 6.74 -4.05
N LEU A 231 7.85 6.90 -3.54
CA LEU A 231 8.15 6.95 -2.11
C LEU A 231 7.41 8.11 -1.42
N ALA A 232 7.33 9.28 -2.05
CA ALA A 232 6.57 10.39 -1.51
C ALA A 232 5.06 10.07 -1.36
N LEU A 233 4.49 9.18 -2.18
CA LEU A 233 3.12 8.72 -1.99
C LEU A 233 2.99 7.86 -0.72
N VAL A 234 3.95 6.96 -0.49
CA VAL A 234 4.03 6.10 0.71
C VAL A 234 4.18 6.97 1.97
N LEU A 235 5.10 7.92 1.95
CA LEU A 235 5.34 8.84 3.07
C LEU A 235 4.10 9.67 3.42
N LYS A 236 3.30 10.07 2.43
CA LYS A 236 2.03 10.77 2.68
C LYS A 236 1.01 9.94 3.46
N GLU A 237 1.07 8.61 3.41
CA GLU A 237 0.17 7.73 4.18
C GLU A 237 0.74 7.37 5.56
N SER A 238 2.05 7.56 5.77
CA SER A 238 2.75 7.10 6.98
C SER A 238 2.18 7.66 8.28
N PHE A 239 1.82 8.95 8.30
CA PHE A 239 1.40 9.63 9.53
C PHE A 239 0.07 9.07 10.05
N LYS A 240 -0.93 8.87 9.18
CA LYS A 240 -2.23 8.35 9.62
C LYS A 240 -2.14 6.88 10.04
N ILE A 241 -1.35 6.08 9.31
CA ILE A 241 -1.10 4.68 9.69
C ILE A 241 -0.44 4.61 11.08
N TYR A 242 0.60 5.43 11.31
CA TYR A 242 1.25 5.53 12.62
C TYR A 242 0.28 5.96 13.72
N CYS A 243 -0.54 6.98 13.49
CA CYS A 243 -1.55 7.43 14.45
C CYS A 243 -2.57 6.31 14.76
N ALA A 244 -3.06 5.59 13.75
CA ALA A 244 -4.00 4.48 13.95
C ALA A 244 -3.38 3.33 14.78
N VAL A 245 -2.11 2.99 14.54
CA VAL A 245 -1.39 2.00 15.34
C VAL A 245 -1.24 2.48 16.79
N ASN A 246 -0.79 3.72 16.99
CA ASN A 246 -0.63 4.29 18.33
C ASN A 246 -1.95 4.33 19.10
N ASP A 247 -3.03 4.79 18.46
CA ASP A 247 -4.35 4.83 19.09
C ASP A 247 -4.81 3.43 19.51
N GLY A 248 -4.51 2.40 18.71
CA GLY A 248 -4.78 1.01 19.05
C GLY A 248 -3.93 0.50 20.21
N ILE A 249 -2.63 0.84 20.24
CA ILE A 249 -1.74 0.47 21.36
C ILE A 249 -2.24 1.11 22.67
N ILE A 250 -2.59 2.41 22.64
CA ILE A 250 -3.08 3.09 23.85
C ILE A 250 -4.42 2.48 24.29
N ASN A 251 -5.33 2.14 23.35
CA ASN A 251 -6.58 1.44 23.68
C ASN A 251 -6.31 0.09 24.37
N LEU A 252 -5.37 -0.69 23.83
CA LEU A 252 -4.99 -1.99 24.40
C LEU A 252 -4.43 -1.87 25.83
N VAL A 253 -3.66 -0.82 26.09
CA VAL A 253 -3.07 -0.56 27.42
C VAL A 253 -4.12 -0.04 28.41
N ASP A 254 -5.03 0.83 27.99
CA ASP A 254 -6.06 1.40 28.87
C ASP A 254 -7.10 0.36 29.28
N VAL A 255 -7.42 -0.59 28.39
CA VAL A 255 -8.47 -1.59 28.63
C VAL A 255 -7.97 -2.99 28.23
N PRO A 256 -7.03 -3.58 28.98
CA PRO A 256 -6.41 -4.84 28.61
C PRO A 256 -7.44 -5.99 28.48
N PRO A 257 -7.19 -6.98 27.61
CA PRO A 257 -8.02 -8.18 27.51
C PRO A 257 -8.08 -8.93 28.84
N ALA A 258 -9.23 -9.54 29.15
CA ALA A 258 -9.38 -10.32 30.38
C ALA A 258 -8.42 -11.51 30.42
N SER A 259 -8.13 -12.11 29.26
CA SER A 259 -7.12 -13.17 29.13
C SER A 259 -5.73 -12.69 29.56
N PHE A 260 -5.31 -11.49 29.16
CA PHE A 260 -4.05 -10.90 29.58
C PHE A 260 -3.98 -10.71 31.09
N LEU A 261 -5.05 -10.18 31.70
CA LEU A 261 -5.13 -10.02 33.15
C LEU A 261 -5.06 -11.37 33.86
N ALA A 262 -5.77 -12.39 33.37
CA ALA A 262 -5.73 -13.75 33.92
C ALA A 262 -4.32 -14.36 33.85
N THR A 263 -3.62 -14.22 32.72
CA THR A 263 -2.23 -14.67 32.57
C THR A 263 -1.29 -13.89 33.48
N MET A 264 -1.49 -12.58 33.66
CA MET A 264 -0.69 -11.79 34.60
C MET A 264 -0.94 -12.17 36.06
N GLU A 265 -2.19 -12.46 36.44
CA GLU A 265 -2.53 -12.96 37.76
C GLU A 265 -1.90 -14.33 38.04
N GLU A 266 -1.89 -15.22 37.05
CA GLU A 266 -1.19 -16.51 37.14
C GLU A 266 0.32 -16.31 37.29
N TYR A 267 0.93 -15.47 36.46
CA TYR A 267 2.34 -15.13 36.57
C TYR A 267 2.71 -14.54 37.95
N ILE A 268 1.90 -13.63 38.49
CA ILE A 268 2.10 -13.04 39.81
C ILE A 268 1.96 -14.10 40.92
N ARG A 269 1.01 -15.03 40.77
CA ARG A 269 0.78 -16.13 41.72
C ARG A 269 1.96 -17.10 41.77
N GLU A 270 2.56 -17.37 40.61
CA GLU A 270 3.71 -18.27 40.45
C GLU A 270 5.06 -17.60 40.71
N ALA A 271 5.10 -16.26 40.77
CA ALA A 271 6.31 -15.52 41.07
C ALA A 271 6.90 -15.97 42.43
N PRO A 272 8.21 -16.28 42.50
CA PRO A 272 8.85 -16.62 43.77
C PRO A 272 8.62 -15.48 44.76
N ARG A 273 7.91 -15.76 45.86
CA ARG A 273 7.83 -14.80 46.97
C ARG A 273 9.26 -14.56 47.41
N ALA A 274 9.70 -13.30 47.35
CA ALA A 274 11.02 -12.91 47.85
C ALA A 274 11.18 -13.49 49.26
N GLY A 275 11.96 -14.57 49.37
CA GLY A 275 12.22 -15.22 50.62
C GLY A 275 12.87 -14.20 51.53
N HIS A 276 12.39 -14.09 52.77
CA HIS A 276 13.08 -13.34 53.81
C HIS A 276 14.54 -13.79 53.79
N VAL A 277 15.44 -12.89 53.41
CA VAL A 277 16.89 -13.11 53.55
C VAL A 277 17.12 -13.19 55.06
N ALA A 278 17.19 -14.42 55.57
CA ALA A 278 17.57 -14.65 56.95
C ALA A 278 18.97 -14.04 57.13
N ASN A 279 19.04 -13.02 57.99
CA ASN A 279 20.27 -12.36 58.39
C ASN A 279 21.15 -13.43 59.07
N LYS A 280 22.01 -14.11 58.29
CA LYS A 280 23.02 -14.99 58.86
C LYS A 280 24.10 -14.10 59.45
N THR A 281 24.06 -13.98 60.77
CA THR A 281 25.15 -13.46 61.59
C THR A 281 26.46 -14.12 61.16
N ILE A 282 27.37 -13.31 60.63
CA ILE A 282 28.74 -13.71 60.33
C ILE A 282 29.43 -13.94 61.68
N VAL A 283 29.65 -15.19 62.05
CA VAL A 283 30.55 -15.52 63.15
C VAL A 283 31.95 -15.62 62.57
N SER A 284 32.82 -14.69 62.98
CA SER A 284 34.24 -14.70 62.65
C SER A 284 34.95 -15.82 63.40
N HIS A 285 35.73 -16.62 62.68
CA HIS A 285 36.85 -17.38 63.22
C HIS A 285 38.07 -17.19 62.32
#